data_AF-A0A0D3DX72-F1
#
_entry.id   AF-A0A0D3DX72-F1
#
_cell.length_a   1.000
_cell.length_b   1.000
_cell.length_c   1.000
_cell.angle_alpha   90.00
_cell.angle_beta   90.00
_cell.angle_gamma   90.00
#
_symmetry.space_group_name_H-M   'P 1'
#
loop_
_entity.id
_entity.type
_entity.pdbx_description
1 polymer ?
#
loop_
_entity_poly.entity_id
_entity_poly.type
_entity_poly.pdbx_seq_one_letter_code
_entity_poly.pdbx_strand_id
1 'polypeptide(L)'
;MNLEKTDFNKQQVLYPSCLDLLSLPTRAEDEVVDPKKYLEESCKPKCVKPLLEYQACVKRIQSDDSGHKHCTGQYFDYWHCIDKCVAPKLFAKLK
;
A
#
# COMPACT_ATOMS: atom_id res chain seq x y z
N MET A 1 -5.14 10.01 12.32
CA MET A 1 -4.40 9.34 11.22
C MET A 1 -5.37 9.00 10.11
N ASN A 2 -5.59 9.95 9.22
CA ASN A 2 -6.36 9.77 8.00
C ASN A 2 -5.37 9.30 6.93
N LEU A 3 -5.31 7.99 6.66
CA LEU A 3 -4.64 7.48 5.45
C LEU A 3 -5.62 7.65 4.27
N GLU A 4 -5.87 8.90 3.89
CA GLU A 4 -6.53 9.23 2.65
C GLU A 4 -5.46 9.52 1.60
N LYS A 5 -5.09 8.49 0.82
CA LYS A 5 -4.42 8.63 -0.50
C LYS A 5 -3.12 9.47 -0.57
N THR A 6 -2.41 9.69 0.54
CA THR A 6 -1.18 10.50 0.60
C THR A 6 0.11 9.71 0.85
N ASP A 7 0.13 8.37 0.73
CA ASP A 7 1.32 7.58 1.12
C ASP A 7 2.33 7.27 0.00
N PHE A 8 2.08 7.65 -1.26
CA PHE A 8 3.13 7.61 -2.29
C PHE A 8 3.85 8.96 -2.46
N ASN A 9 3.11 10.07 -2.38
CA ASN A 9 3.67 11.40 -2.62
C ASN A 9 4.37 11.99 -1.39
N LYS A 10 4.06 11.53 -0.16
CA LYS A 10 4.71 12.03 1.06
C LYS A 10 6.05 11.34 1.39
N GLN A 11 6.28 10.11 0.90
CA GLN A 11 7.60 9.46 0.97
C GLN A 11 8.67 10.23 0.19
N GLN A 12 8.25 11.10 -0.74
CA GLN A 12 9.12 11.92 -1.58
C GLN A 12 9.75 13.13 -0.86
N VAL A 13 9.34 13.45 0.38
CA VAL A 13 9.75 14.67 1.09
C VAL A 13 10.70 14.43 2.28
N LEU A 14 10.83 13.18 2.77
CA LEU A 14 11.61 12.88 3.99
C LEU A 14 12.95 12.15 3.76
N TYR A 15 13.41 12.00 2.51
CA TYR A 15 14.73 11.42 2.20
C TYR A 15 15.43 12.20 1.08
N PRO A 16 15.97 13.40 1.38
CA PRO A 16 16.57 14.26 0.36
C PRO A 16 17.85 13.65 -0.26
N SER A 17 18.52 12.71 0.41
CA SER A 17 19.69 12.01 -0.14
C SER A 17 19.37 11.00 -1.25
N CYS A 18 18.09 10.67 -1.49
CA CYS A 18 17.68 9.81 -2.60
C CYS A 18 17.31 10.57 -3.89
N LEU A 19 17.17 11.90 -3.84
CA LEU A 19 16.75 12.69 -5.01
C LEU A 19 17.84 12.82 -6.08
N ASP A 20 19.13 12.76 -5.71
CA ASP A 20 20.23 12.70 -6.67
C ASP A 20 20.32 11.34 -7.39
N LEU A 21 19.47 10.38 -7.01
CA LEU A 21 19.33 9.06 -7.63
C LEU A 21 18.18 9.00 -8.66
N LEU A 22 17.52 10.11 -8.98
CA LEU A 22 16.45 10.19 -9.97
C LEU A 22 16.94 10.46 -11.41
N SER A 23 18.25 10.50 -11.62
CA SER A 23 18.88 10.60 -12.96
C SER A 23 19.96 9.55 -13.19
N LEU A 24 19.76 8.32 -12.71
CA LEU A 24 20.50 7.18 -13.26
C LEU A 24 19.97 6.89 -14.68
N PRO A 25 20.85 6.70 -15.67
CA PRO A 25 20.41 6.24 -16.98
C PRO A 25 19.78 4.86 -16.79
N THR A 26 18.47 4.72 -17.02
CA THR A 26 17.84 3.41 -17.15
C THR A 26 18.39 2.80 -18.43
N ARG A 27 19.50 2.07 -18.29
CA ARG A 27 20.08 1.24 -19.35
C ARG A 27 19.02 0.24 -19.81
N ALA A 28 18.63 0.38 -21.08
CA ALA A 28 17.71 -0.45 -21.85
C ALA A 28 16.22 -0.22 -21.56
N GLU A 29 15.48 0.02 -22.65
CA GLU A 29 14.04 0.20 -22.69
C GLU A 29 13.29 -1.13 -22.46
N ASP A 30 13.15 -1.49 -21.19
CA ASP A 30 12.16 -2.47 -20.72
C ASP A 30 11.70 -2.00 -19.33
N GLU A 31 10.48 -1.46 -19.23
CA GLU A 31 9.87 -1.11 -17.94
C GLU A 31 9.67 -2.42 -17.16
N VAL A 32 10.57 -2.73 -16.23
CA VAL A 32 10.45 -3.89 -15.36
C VAL A 32 9.25 -3.66 -14.44
N VAL A 33 8.08 -4.15 -14.84
CA VAL A 33 6.84 -4.06 -14.07
C VAL A 33 6.98 -4.88 -12.79
N ASP A 34 6.80 -4.26 -11.61
CA ASP A 34 6.78 -4.96 -10.33
C ASP A 34 5.61 -5.97 -10.28
N PRO A 35 5.89 -7.29 -10.26
CA PRO A 35 4.86 -8.30 -10.23
C PRO A 35 3.97 -8.24 -8.98
N LYS A 36 4.47 -7.66 -7.88
CA LYS A 36 3.72 -7.52 -6.62
C LYS A 36 2.45 -6.70 -6.81
N LYS A 37 2.54 -5.55 -7.48
CA LYS A 37 1.40 -4.64 -7.69
C LYS A 37 0.23 -5.32 -8.40
N TYR A 38 0.51 -6.07 -9.46
CA TYR A 38 -0.51 -6.84 -10.17
C TYR A 38 -1.16 -7.91 -9.27
N LEU A 39 -0.35 -8.59 -8.45
CA LEU A 39 -0.84 -9.63 -7.56
C LEU A 39 -1.71 -9.07 -6.43
N GLU A 40 -1.37 -7.90 -5.89
CA GLU A 40 -2.18 -7.20 -4.88
C GLU A 40 -3.57 -6.87 -5.44
N GLU A 41 -3.67 -6.29 -6.64
CA GLU A 41 -4.95 -6.01 -7.30
C GLU A 41 -5.80 -7.29 -7.48
N SER A 42 -5.15 -8.39 -7.89
CA SER A 42 -5.83 -9.70 -8.02
C SER A 42 -6.36 -10.27 -6.70
N CYS A 43 -5.81 -9.82 -5.57
CA CYS A 43 -6.13 -10.29 -4.22
C CYS A 43 -7.18 -9.42 -3.51
N LYS A 44 -7.36 -8.15 -3.92
CA LYS A 44 -8.40 -7.25 -3.38
C LYS A 44 -9.81 -7.86 -3.31
N PRO A 45 -10.36 -8.48 -4.39
CA PRO A 45 -11.71 -9.03 -4.33
C PRO A 45 -11.85 -10.22 -3.36
N LYS A 46 -10.74 -10.83 -2.92
CA LYS A 46 -10.74 -11.94 -1.95
C LYS A 46 -10.74 -11.46 -0.50
N CYS A 47 -10.37 -10.19 -0.27
CA CYS A 47 -10.22 -9.59 1.05
C CYS A 47 -11.28 -8.50 1.31
N VAL A 48 -12.49 -8.67 0.76
CA VAL A 48 -13.57 -7.68 0.84
C VAL A 48 -14.07 -7.41 2.26
N LYS A 49 -14.15 -8.44 3.12
CA LYS A 49 -14.62 -8.28 4.50
C LYS A 49 -13.75 -7.30 5.30
N PRO A 50 -12.43 -7.53 5.46
CA PRO A 50 -11.58 -6.60 6.21
C PRO A 50 -11.47 -5.23 5.52
N LEU A 51 -11.62 -5.16 4.19
CA LEU A 51 -11.70 -3.88 3.47
C LEU A 51 -12.92 -3.06 3.89
N LEU A 52 -14.10 -3.68 4.01
CA LEU A 52 -15.33 -3.00 4.45
C LEU A 52 -15.22 -2.53 5.90
N GLU A 53 -14.63 -3.33 6.78
CA GLU A 53 -14.38 -2.96 8.18
C GLU A 53 -13.42 -1.76 8.30
N TYR A 54 -12.34 -1.76 7.50
CA TYR A 54 -11.44 -0.62 7.40
C TYR A 54 -12.16 0.64 6.89
N GLN A 55 -12.94 0.53 5.81
CA GLN A 55 -13.72 1.67 5.28
C GLN A 55 -14.74 2.21 6.28
N ALA A 56 -15.39 1.34 7.05
CA ALA A 56 -16.30 1.74 8.12
C ALA A 56 -15.55 2.50 9.23
N CYS A 57 -14.34 2.04 9.59
CA CYS A 57 -13.50 2.76 10.54
C CYS A 57 -13.09 4.14 10.01
N VAL A 58 -12.66 4.25 8.74
CA VAL A 58 -12.27 5.52 8.11
C VAL A 58 -13.42 6.52 8.18
N LYS A 59 -14.65 6.11 7.83
CA LYS A 59 -15.84 6.98 7.93
C LYS A 59 -16.12 7.45 9.36
N ARG A 60 -15.88 6.60 10.37
CA ARG A 60 -16.08 6.94 11.78
C ARG A 60 -15.05 7.95 12.29
N ILE A 61 -13.82 7.90 11.81
CA ILE A 61 -12.75 8.82 12.25
C ILE A 61 -12.69 10.11 11.43
N GLN A 62 -13.36 10.18 10.28
CA GLN A 62 -13.34 11.34 9.39
C GLN A 62 -13.85 12.63 10.07
N SER A 63 -14.79 12.51 11.02
CA SER A 63 -15.32 13.64 11.78
C SER A 63 -14.58 13.90 13.11
N ASP A 64 -13.41 13.29 13.32
CA ASP A 64 -12.66 13.41 14.56
C ASP A 64 -11.42 14.30 14.40
N ASP A 65 -11.48 15.49 15.00
CA ASP A 65 -10.37 16.45 15.00
C ASP A 65 -9.40 16.25 16.18
N SER A 66 -9.69 15.32 17.09
CA SER A 66 -8.87 15.06 18.29
C SER A 66 -7.47 14.52 17.96
N GLY A 67 -7.29 13.97 16.77
CA GLY A 67 -6.03 13.35 16.36
C GLY A 67 -5.73 12.01 17.04
N HIS A 68 -6.55 11.52 17.96
CA HIS A 68 -6.31 10.28 18.71
C HIS A 68 -6.98 9.04 18.11
N LYS A 69 -8.01 9.19 17.26
CA LYS A 69 -8.66 8.04 16.62
C LYS A 69 -7.91 7.58 15.38
N HIS A 70 -7.72 6.27 15.26
CA HIS A 70 -6.95 5.62 14.21
C HIS A 70 -7.57 4.29 13.79
N CYS A 71 -7.31 3.87 12.55
CA CYS A 71 -7.80 2.61 11.97
C CYS A 71 -6.68 1.60 11.68
N THR A 72 -5.55 1.69 12.40
CA THR A 72 -4.37 0.84 12.17
C THR A 72 -4.66 -0.64 12.35
N GLY A 73 -5.51 -1.02 13.30
CA GLY A 73 -5.92 -2.41 13.48
C GLY A 73 -6.61 -2.97 12.22
N GLN A 74 -7.66 -2.29 11.74
CA GLN A 74 -8.40 -2.72 10.55
C GLN A 74 -7.53 -2.65 9.28
N TYR A 75 -6.61 -1.69 9.23
CA TYR A 75 -5.62 -1.60 8.15
C TYR A 75 -4.70 -2.83 8.14
N PHE A 76 -4.19 -3.25 9.30
CA PHE A 76 -3.37 -4.45 9.41
C PHE A 76 -4.15 -5.72 9.09
N ASP A 77 -5.41 -5.83 9.49
CA ASP A 77 -6.26 -6.98 9.13
C ASP A 77 -6.47 -7.09 7.61
N TYR A 78 -6.72 -5.96 6.94
CA TYR A 78 -6.86 -5.91 5.49
C TYR A 78 -5.57 -6.29 4.78
N TRP A 79 -4.44 -5.67 5.14
CA TRP A 79 -3.15 -5.96 4.52
C TRP A 79 -2.64 -7.36 4.82
N HIS A 80 -2.88 -7.87 6.02
CA HIS A 80 -2.54 -9.25 6.36
C HIS A 80 -3.27 -10.25 5.43
N CYS A 81 -4.53 -10.00 5.11
CA CYS A 81 -5.27 -10.81 4.13
C CYS A 81 -4.66 -10.73 2.73
N ILE A 82 -4.32 -9.51 2.26
CA ILE A 82 -3.70 -9.30 0.95
C ILE A 82 -2.34 -9.99 0.88
N ASP A 83 -1.46 -9.78 1.86
CA ASP A 83 -0.13 -10.36 1.93
C ASP A 83 -0.19 -11.89 1.95
N LYS A 84 -1.10 -12.48 2.73
CA LYS A 84 -1.33 -13.92 2.75
C LYS A 84 -1.77 -14.46 1.38
N CYS A 85 -2.52 -13.68 0.61
CA CYS A 85 -2.93 -14.04 -0.76
C CYS A 85 -1.81 -13.87 -1.79
N VAL A 86 -0.97 -12.84 -1.64
CA VAL A 86 0.09 -12.46 -2.59
C VAL A 86 1.33 -13.33 -2.41
N ALA A 87 1.74 -13.60 -1.17
CA ALA A 87 2.99 -14.29 -0.83
C ALA A 87 3.28 -15.55 -1.68
N PRO A 88 2.40 -16.56 -1.79
CA PRO A 88 2.70 -17.76 -2.57
C PRO A 88 2.87 -17.50 -4.07
N LYS A 89 2.21 -16.48 -4.61
CA LYS A 89 2.27 -16.13 -6.04
C LYS A 89 3.48 -15.26 -6.36
N LEU A 90 3.85 -14.39 -5.42
CA LEU A 90 4.97 -13.47 -5.58
C LEU A 90 6.29 -14.24 -5.53
N PHE A 91 6.49 -15.09 -4.51
CA PHE A 91 7.71 -15.89 -4.40
C PHE A 91 7.88 -16.92 -5.52
N ALA A 92 6.80 -17.31 -6.22
CA ALA A 92 6.90 -18.13 -7.42
C ALA A 92 7.39 -17.36 -8.66
N LYS A 93 7.30 -16.02 -8.66
CA LYS A 93 7.73 -15.14 -9.77
C LYS A 93 9.12 -14.54 -9.55
N LEU A 94 9.54 -14.42 -8.29
CA LEU A 94 10.87 -13.94 -7.92
C LEU A 94 11.88 -15.09 -8.07
N LYS A 95 13.04 -14.78 -8.67
CA LYS A 95 14.19 -15.69 -8.81
C LYS A 95 15.25 -15.35 -7.78
#